data_AF-A0A9W8LH68-F1
#
_entry.id   AF-A0A9W8LH68-F1
#
_cell.length_a   1.000
_cell.length_b   1.000
_cell.length_c   1.000
_cell.angle_alpha   90.00
_cell.angle_beta   90.00
_cell.angle_gamma   90.00
#
_symmetry.space_group_name_H-M   'P 1'
#
loop_
_entity.id
_entity.type
_entity.pdbx_description
1 polymer ?
#
loop_
_entity_poly.entity_id
_entity_poly.type
_entity_poly.pdbx_seq_one_letter_code
_entity_poly.pdbx_strand_id
1 'polypeptide(L)'
;MFVLIRKLPRLTHLGFKCVSMESIQADLSVPDSGDGCAEPLDTRIQNMVIHINQNKPSWMNIVPVLKCLMLRIPTLVQLSAIQAPAKPVLDIVSAYAQQYPHLTSIKLVLNDSDDPFARKRTCQA
;
A
#
# COMPACT_ATOMS: atom_id res chain seq x y z
N MET A 1 13.40 -5.44 1.54
CA MET A 1 13.21 -3.96 1.47
C MET A 1 13.07 -3.28 2.85
N PHE A 2 12.28 -3.82 3.78
CA PHE A 2 11.99 -3.16 5.08
C PHE A 2 13.16 -3.02 6.05
N VAL A 3 14.19 -3.87 5.93
CA VAL A 3 15.46 -3.72 6.65
C VAL A 3 16.13 -2.37 6.33
N LEU A 4 16.02 -1.90 5.09
CA LEU A 4 16.55 -0.60 4.69
C LEU A 4 15.72 0.54 5.28
N ILE A 5 14.39 0.42 5.29
CA ILE A 5 13.48 1.43 5.85
C ILE A 5 13.80 1.69 7.32
N ARG A 6 14.06 0.65 8.12
CA ARG A 6 14.46 0.78 9.53
C ARG A 6 15.79 1.53 9.72
N LYS A 7 16.67 1.53 8.71
CA LYS A 7 17.97 2.24 8.74
C LYS A 7 17.86 3.69 8.28
N LEU A 8 16.67 4.14 7.89
CA LEU A 8 16.43 5.50 7.39
C LEU A 8 15.51 6.26 8.35
N PRO A 9 16.01 6.71 9.51
CA PRO A 9 15.19 7.31 10.57
C PRO A 9 14.53 8.65 10.18
N ARG A 10 15.00 9.28 9.09
CA ARG A 10 14.45 10.52 8.54
C ARG A 10 13.50 10.30 7.36
N LEU A 11 13.26 9.05 6.96
CA LEU A 11 12.36 8.75 5.85
C LEU A 11 10.92 9.07 6.26
N THR A 12 10.32 10.04 5.58
CA THR A 12 8.94 10.47 5.81
C THR A 12 7.99 10.06 4.68
N HIS A 13 8.54 9.70 3.52
CA HIS A 13 7.80 9.35 2.32
C HIS A 13 8.24 7.96 1.83
N LEU A 14 7.28 7.07 1.59
CA LEU A 14 7.52 5.73 1.09
C LEU A 14 6.65 5.46 -0.14
N GLY A 15 7.30 5.16 -1.26
CA GLY A 15 6.63 4.87 -2.52
C GLY A 15 6.93 3.45 -3.01
N PHE A 16 5.89 2.66 -3.24
CA PHE A 16 5.99 1.38 -3.93
C PHE A 16 5.45 1.56 -5.34
N LYS A 17 6.36 1.65 -6.31
CA LYS A 17 6.03 1.79 -7.74
C LYS A 17 6.52 0.59 -8.52
N CYS A 18 5.64 -0.03 -9.30
CA CYS A 18 5.95 -1.23 -10.10
C CYS A 18 6.47 -2.43 -9.28
N VAL A 19 6.25 -2.44 -7.97
CA VAL A 19 6.62 -3.58 -7.10
C VAL A 19 5.45 -4.56 -7.09
N SER A 20 5.73 -5.86 -7.24
CA SER A 20 4.67 -6.87 -7.10
C SER A 20 4.20 -6.94 -5.64
N MET A 21 2.88 -7.10 -5.45
CA MET A 21 2.32 -7.27 -4.10
C MET A 21 2.92 -8.48 -3.39
N GLU A 22 3.23 -9.55 -4.12
CA GLU A 22 3.92 -10.75 -3.60
C GLU A 22 5.30 -10.41 -2.99
N SER A 23 6.10 -9.56 -3.63
CA SER A 23 7.39 -9.15 -3.09
C SER A 23 7.23 -8.32 -1.82
N ILE A 24 6.22 -7.44 -1.78
CA ILE A 24 5.90 -6.67 -0.57
C ILE A 24 5.40 -7.60 0.54
N GLN A 25 4.53 -8.55 0.20
CA GLN A 25 3.98 -9.54 1.13
C GLN A 25 5.08 -10.39 1.78
N ALA A 26 6.00 -10.92 0.96
CA ALA A 26 7.16 -11.68 1.42
C ALA A 26 8.07 -10.84 2.34
N ASP A 27 8.35 -9.58 1.95
CA ASP A 27 9.16 -8.65 2.75
C ASP A 27 8.51 -8.24 4.08
N LEU A 28 7.18 -8.18 4.11
CA LEU A 28 6.39 -7.89 5.30
C LEU A 28 6.21 -9.12 6.21
N SER A 29 6.56 -10.31 5.71
CA SER A 29 6.27 -11.60 6.35
C SER A 29 4.78 -11.75 6.68
N VAL A 30 3.90 -11.28 5.79
CA VAL A 30 2.45 -11.43 5.99
C VAL A 30 2.10 -12.92 5.81
N PRO A 31 1.62 -13.62 6.85
CA PRO A 31 1.18 -14.99 6.70
C PRO A 31 -0.03 -15.05 5.77
N ASP A 32 -0.14 -16.10 4.96
CA ASP A 32 -1.30 -16.34 4.08
C ASP A 32 -2.62 -16.46 4.88
N SER A 33 -2.52 -16.67 6.19
CA SER A 33 -3.61 -16.78 7.16
C SER A 33 -3.65 -15.58 8.14
N GLY A 34 -4.16 -14.45 7.64
CA GLY A 34 -5.09 -13.57 8.37
C GLY A 34 -4.58 -12.62 9.47
N ASP A 35 -3.81 -13.08 10.45
CA ASP A 35 -3.73 -12.36 11.74
C ASP A 35 -2.32 -12.05 12.29
N GLY A 36 -1.25 -12.39 11.57
CA GLY A 36 0.12 -12.11 11.99
C GLY A 36 0.79 -10.97 11.25
N CYS A 37 0.31 -9.72 11.37
CA CYS A 37 1.15 -8.59 10.93
C CYS A 37 2.23 -8.35 11.99
N ALA A 38 3.50 -8.42 11.57
CA ALA A 38 4.65 -8.20 12.46
C ALA A 38 4.60 -6.81 13.13
N GLU A 39 5.35 -6.66 14.23
CA GLU A 39 5.37 -5.44 15.05
C GLU A 39 5.56 -4.13 14.24
N PRO A 40 5.03 -3.00 14.78
CA PRO A 40 5.26 -1.68 14.22
C PRO A 40 6.72 -1.40 13.91
N LEU A 41 6.96 -0.70 12.81
CA LEU A 41 8.29 -0.25 12.45
C LEU A 41 8.56 1.08 13.15
N ASP A 42 9.73 1.18 13.78
CA ASP A 42 10.25 2.45 14.27
C ASP A 42 10.61 3.35 13.08
N THR A 43 9.61 4.06 12.55
CA THR A 43 9.71 4.90 11.35
C THR A 43 8.90 6.17 11.50
N ARG A 44 9.33 7.21 10.80
CA ARG A 44 8.63 8.51 10.73
C ARG A 44 7.87 8.67 9.42
N ILE A 45 7.49 7.57 8.78
CA ILE A 45 6.81 7.61 7.50
C ILE A 45 5.40 8.16 7.71
N GLN A 46 5.14 9.30 7.10
CA GLN A 46 3.85 9.98 7.15
C GLN A 46 3.09 9.79 5.85
N ASN A 47 3.79 9.65 4.73
CA ASN A 47 3.19 9.61 3.40
C ASN A 47 3.55 8.30 2.71
N MET A 48 2.53 7.51 2.36
CA MET A 48 2.70 6.26 1.63
C MET A 48 1.99 6.32 0.28
N VAL A 49 2.69 5.94 -0.78
CA VAL A 49 2.15 5.81 -2.13
C VAL A 49 2.32 4.38 -2.60
N ILE A 50 1.23 3.74 -3.00
CA ILE A 50 1.22 2.39 -3.54
C ILE A 50 0.65 2.45 -4.96
N HIS A 51 1.46 2.09 -5.95
CA HIS A 51 1.02 1.98 -7.34
C HIS A 51 0.89 0.51 -7.73
N ILE A 52 -0.35 0.06 -7.87
CA ILE A 52 -0.68 -1.34 -8.19
C ILE A 52 -0.73 -1.53 -9.70
N ASN A 53 0.04 -2.49 -10.19
CA ASN A 53 -0.04 -2.87 -11.60
C ASN A 53 -1.25 -3.79 -11.81
N GLN A 54 -2.28 -3.27 -12.49
CA GLN A 54 -3.52 -4.02 -12.79
C GLN A 54 -3.33 -5.16 -13.80
N ASN A 55 -2.20 -5.19 -14.54
CA ASN A 55 -1.93 -6.22 -15.55
C ASN A 55 -1.54 -7.58 -14.95
N LYS A 56 -1.60 -7.74 -13.62
CA LYS A 56 -1.29 -8.99 -12.92
C LYS A 56 -2.43 -9.36 -11.95
N PRO A 57 -2.70 -10.66 -11.73
CA PRO A 57 -3.68 -11.13 -10.73
C PRO A 57 -3.32 -10.76 -9.28
N SER A 58 -2.20 -10.06 -9.06
CA SER A 58 -1.67 -9.63 -7.77
C SER A 58 -2.58 -8.68 -6.96
N TRP A 59 -3.73 -8.25 -7.51
CA TRP A 59 -4.69 -7.45 -6.76
C TRP A 59 -5.39 -8.26 -5.65
N MET A 60 -5.45 -9.59 -5.74
CA MET A 60 -6.04 -10.42 -4.67
C MET A 60 -5.28 -10.25 -3.34
N ASN A 61 -3.98 -9.95 -3.40
CA ASN A 61 -3.14 -9.78 -2.21
C ASN A 61 -3.06 -8.33 -1.73
N ILE A 62 -3.76 -7.38 -2.37
CA ILE A 62 -3.72 -5.97 -1.97
C ILE A 62 -4.24 -5.77 -0.54
N VAL A 63 -5.28 -6.50 -0.17
CA VAL A 63 -5.95 -6.38 1.12
C VAL A 63 -5.03 -6.78 2.27
N PRO A 64 -4.47 -8.00 2.29
CA PRO A 64 -3.56 -8.40 3.37
C PRO A 64 -2.29 -7.55 3.42
N VAL A 65 -1.74 -7.16 2.25
CA VAL A 65 -0.57 -6.29 2.19
C VAL A 65 -0.86 -4.91 2.75
N LEU A 66 -1.96 -4.27 2.35
CA LEU A 66 -2.32 -2.93 2.81
C LEU A 66 -2.63 -2.92 4.31
N LYS A 67 -3.35 -3.93 4.81
CA LYS A 67 -3.59 -4.13 6.25
C LYS A 67 -2.27 -4.13 7.01
N CYS A 68 -1.31 -4.97 6.62
CA CYS A 68 -0.03 -5.03 7.33
C CYS A 68 0.81 -3.76 7.15
N LEU A 69 0.78 -3.10 5.99
CA LEU A 69 1.50 -1.85 5.79
C LEU A 69 1.00 -0.75 6.72
N MET A 70 -0.32 -0.60 6.83
CA MET A 70 -0.91 0.36 7.76
C MET A 70 -0.45 0.02 9.18
N LEU A 71 -0.72 -1.20 9.67
CA LEU A 71 -0.39 -1.64 11.04
C LEU A 71 1.09 -1.47 11.40
N ARG A 72 1.99 -1.63 10.42
CA ARG A 72 3.43 -1.47 10.64
C ARG A 72 3.90 -0.03 10.60
N ILE A 73 3.10 0.90 10.10
CA ILE A 73 3.44 2.32 9.96
C ILE A 73 2.33 3.14 10.65
N PRO A 74 2.27 3.11 11.99
CA PRO A 74 1.22 3.82 12.76
C PRO A 74 1.30 5.34 12.63
N THR A 75 2.42 5.88 12.12
CA THR A 75 2.67 7.31 11.92
C THR A 75 2.09 7.87 10.61
N LEU A 76 1.33 7.05 9.86
CA LEU A 76 0.80 7.41 8.56
C LEU A 76 -0.25 8.53 8.66
N VAL A 77 -0.02 9.60 7.91
CA VAL A 77 -0.90 10.78 7.77
C VAL A 77 -1.60 10.78 6.41
N GLN A 78 -0.92 10.29 5.36
CA GLN A 78 -1.45 10.24 4.01
C GLN A 78 -1.23 8.89 3.35
N LEU A 79 -2.29 8.32 2.79
CA LEU A 79 -2.25 7.09 1.99
C LEU A 79 -2.72 7.38 0.58
N SER A 80 -1.89 7.10 -0.42
CA SER A 80 -2.27 7.16 -1.83
C SER A 80 -2.21 5.77 -2.46
N ALA A 81 -3.35 5.26 -2.93
CA ALA A 81 -3.42 4.03 -3.70
C ALA A 81 -3.76 4.36 -5.16
N ILE A 82 -2.84 4.06 -6.07
CA ILE A 82 -2.92 4.38 -7.49
C ILE A 82 -3.13 3.08 -8.26
N GLN A 83 -4.10 3.08 -9.18
CA GLN A 83 -4.54 1.91 -9.94
C GLN A 83 -5.04 0.75 -9.05
N ALA A 84 -5.52 1.09 -7.86
CA ALA A 84 -6.07 0.15 -6.88
C ALA A 84 -7.59 -0.04 -7.06
N PRO A 85 -8.16 -1.21 -6.73
CA PRO A 85 -9.61 -1.34 -6.60
C PRO A 85 -10.09 -0.47 -5.41
N ALA A 86 -10.99 0.48 -5.67
CA ALA A 86 -11.42 1.45 -4.66
C ALA A 86 -12.03 0.80 -3.42
N LYS A 87 -13.00 -0.10 -3.62
CA LYS A 87 -13.80 -0.69 -2.53
C LYS A 87 -12.92 -1.45 -1.51
N PRO A 88 -12.06 -2.40 -1.91
CA PRO A 88 -11.17 -3.09 -0.96
C PRO A 88 -10.25 -2.15 -0.18
N VAL A 89 -9.76 -1.07 -0.80
CA VAL A 89 -8.91 -0.09 -0.11
C VAL A 89 -9.73 0.70 0.92
N LEU A 90 -10.93 1.16 0.54
CA LEU A 90 -11.82 1.90 1.45
C LEU A 90 -12.28 1.04 2.63
N ASP A 91 -12.60 -0.23 2.39
CA ASP A 91 -13.05 -1.16 3.43
C ASP A 91 -11.96 -1.34 4.51
N ILE A 92 -10.69 -1.50 4.11
CA ILE A 92 -9.56 -1.62 5.05
C ILE A 92 -9.35 -0.31 5.80
N VAL A 93 -9.30 0.81 5.08
CA VAL A 93 -9.08 2.10 5.74
C VAL A 93 -10.19 2.38 6.74
N SER A 94 -11.45 2.04 6.42
CA SER A 94 -12.58 2.18 7.33
C SER A 94 -12.46 1.24 8.54
N ALA A 95 -12.05 -0.01 8.33
CA ALA A 95 -11.85 -1.00 9.40
C ALA A 95 -10.75 -0.58 10.40
N TYR A 96 -9.71 0.11 9.92
CA TYR A 96 -8.58 0.53 10.74
C TYR A 96 -8.56 2.02 11.11
N ALA A 97 -9.51 2.83 10.62
CA ALA A 97 -9.51 4.29 10.78
C ALA A 97 -9.32 4.75 12.24
N GLN A 98 -9.95 4.05 13.19
CA GLN A 98 -9.84 4.36 14.62
C GLN A 98 -8.41 4.22 15.18
N GLN A 99 -7.58 3.37 14.57
CA GLN A 99 -6.18 3.18 14.96
C GLN A 99 -5.25 4.24 14.34
N TYR A 100 -5.74 5.05 13.39
CA TYR A 100 -4.98 6.12 12.73
C TYR A 100 -5.69 7.47 12.91
N PRO A 101 -5.73 8.02 14.14
CA PRO A 101 -6.34 9.33 14.38
C PRO A 101 -5.64 10.48 13.63
N HIS A 102 -4.43 10.24 13.13
CA HIS A 102 -3.62 11.19 12.37
C HIS A 102 -3.75 11.04 10.86
N LEU A 103 -4.49 10.03 10.36
CA LEU A 103 -4.69 9.85 8.91
C LEU A 103 -5.65 10.91 8.40
N THR A 104 -5.12 11.95 7.77
CA THR A 104 -5.91 13.09 7.28
C THR A 104 -6.28 13.01 5.81
N SER A 105 -5.60 12.15 5.03
CA SER A 105 -5.79 12.09 3.57
C SER A 105 -5.69 10.66 3.04
N ILE A 106 -6.71 10.26 2.29
CA ILE A 106 -6.72 9.02 1.50
C ILE A 106 -7.00 9.42 0.06
N LYS A 107 -6.05 9.15 -0.83
CA LYS A 107 -6.17 9.42 -2.26
C LYS A 107 -6.27 8.10 -3.02
N LEU A 108 -7.38 7.90 -3.70
CA LEU A 108 -7.58 6.77 -4.62
C LEU A 108 -7.52 7.30 -6.03
N VAL A 109 -6.55 6.84 -6.82
CA VAL A 109 -6.50 7.12 -8.26
C VAL A 109 -6.91 5.86 -8.97
N LEU A 110 -8.15 5.82 -9.45
CA LEU A 110 -8.65 4.73 -10.25
C LEU A 110 -8.10 4.86 -11.68
N ASN A 111 -7.87 3.73 -12.35
CA ASN A 111 -7.70 3.80 -13.80
C ASN A 111 -9.07 4.04 -14.42
N ASP A 112 -9.12 4.98 -15.36
CA ASP A 112 -10.19 5.08 -16.35
C ASP A 112 -10.09 3.83 -17.26
N SER A 113 -10.59 2.70 -16.78
CA SER A 113 -10.65 1.46 -17.56
C SER A 113 -12.07 1.13 -18.03
N ASP A 114 -12.88 2.17 -18.29
CA ASP A 114 -14.08 2.11 -19.15
C ASP A 114 -13.90 2.94 -20.45
N ASP A 115 -12.67 3.29 -20.81
CA ASP A 115 -12.39 3.87 -22.13
C ASP A 115 -11.74 2.81 -23.05
N PRO A 116 -12.49 2.23 -24.01
CA PRO A 116 -11.97 1.21 -24.93
C PRO A 116 -10.83 1.72 -25.83
N PHE A 117 -10.47 3.01 -25.74
CA PHE A 117 -9.41 3.65 -26.51
C PHE A 117 -8.12 3.94 -25.73
N ALA A 118 -8.04 3.64 -24.43
CA ALA A 118 -6.83 3.86 -23.62
C ALA A 118 -5.73 2.82 -23.88
N ARG A 119 -5.27 2.73 -25.14
CA ARG A 119 -4.07 1.98 -25.51
C ARG A 119 -2.82 2.66 -24.94
N LYS A 120 -2.08 1.87 -24.17
CA LYS A 120 -0.62 1.90 -23.98
C LYS A 120 -0.02 3.18 -23.39
N ARG A 121 0.15 3.20 -22.06
CA ARG A 121 1.42 3.65 -21.44
C ARG A 121 1.80 2.69 -20.32
N THR A 122 2.38 1.56 -20.71
CA THR A 122 3.12 0.68 -19.81
C THR A 122 4.36 1.41 -19.31
N CYS A 123 4.66 1.25 -18.02
CA CYS A 123 5.92 1.66 -17.41
C CYS A 123 7.09 1.12 -18.26
N GLN A 124 7.81 2.02 -18.93
CA GLN A 124 9.11 1.70 -19.49
C GLN A 124 10.16 1.97 -18.41
N ALA A 125 11.08 1.01 -18.29
CA ALA A 125 12.27 1.07 -17.45
C ALA A 125 13.26 2.13 -17.95
#